data_AF-A0A077X2P4-F1
#
_entry.id   AF-A0A077X2P4-F1
#
_cell.length_a   1.000
_cell.length_b   1.000
_cell.length_c   1.000
_cell.angle_alpha   90.00
_cell.angle_beta   90.00
_cell.angle_gamma   90.00
#
_symmetry.space_group_name_H-M   'P 1'
#
loop_
_entity.id
_entity.type
_entity.pdbx_description
1 polymer ?
#
loop_
_entity_poly.entity_id
_entity_poly.type
_entity_poly.pdbx_seq_one_letter_code
_entity_poly.pdbx_strand_id
1 'polypeptide(L)'
;MSLFAPLPSQRRPSVDIRGQSVNSDIMVALLDRPGEMHALTARNTHFYTALKNYITETQGADAWLRFQEIVYAPREEIPDREWMNAISTFLSHNPVFLSKFKESVGYEDDDDDNSQEEDELSPLPSPRHEDTMMPPERRRSRQSSGGSRMIPTHACLLALRDYPNIQARLPLMCPAYFRKARQLMSLAPSASRSNAVRRNSILEEDVMEDATGADDEQRFNMCDQESEGPYENFCQVVCTTRQEQPDDEAWLDAIVESLDGWPQLLNDLEQIAMSLDENEEQGSPDAYI
;
A
#
# COMPACT_ATOMS: atom_id res chain seq x y z
N MET A 1 60.40 -3.93 -34.83
CA MET A 1 59.93 -2.87 -33.93
C MET A 1 58.71 -2.23 -34.57
N SER A 2 57.51 -2.74 -34.25
CA SER A 2 56.26 -2.24 -34.83
C SER A 2 55.75 -1.06 -34.00
N LEU A 3 55.67 0.10 -34.65
CA LEU A 3 55.14 1.34 -34.10
C LEU A 3 53.61 1.24 -34.05
N PHE A 4 53.06 1.08 -32.85
CA PHE A 4 51.62 1.21 -32.62
C PHE A 4 51.23 2.68 -32.66
N ALA A 5 50.46 3.07 -33.68
CA ALA A 5 49.88 4.40 -33.77
C ALA A 5 48.67 4.50 -32.80
N PRO A 6 48.58 5.56 -31.98
CA PRO A 6 47.46 5.74 -31.04
C PRO A 6 46.18 6.07 -31.80
N LEU A 7 45.10 5.35 -31.47
CA LEU A 7 43.76 5.56 -32.04
C LEU A 7 43.20 6.93 -31.62
N PRO A 8 42.50 7.64 -32.52
CA PRO A 8 41.88 8.93 -32.21
C PRO A 8 40.80 8.76 -31.15
N SER A 9 40.97 9.45 -30.02
CA SER A 9 39.96 9.53 -28.95
C SER A 9 38.70 10.23 -29.47
N GLN A 10 37.68 9.42 -29.77
CA GLN A 10 36.36 9.89 -30.15
C GLN A 10 35.68 10.46 -28.90
N ARG A 11 35.73 11.79 -28.72
CA ARG A 11 35.04 12.48 -27.64
C ARG A 11 33.54 12.26 -27.82
N ARG A 12 32.91 11.62 -26.82
CA ARG A 12 31.46 11.47 -26.79
C ARG A 12 30.83 12.86 -26.80
N PRO A 13 29.84 13.14 -27.68
CA PRO A 13 29.12 14.40 -27.66
C PRO A 13 28.47 14.55 -26.28
N SER A 14 28.84 15.59 -25.54
CA SER A 14 28.17 15.92 -24.28
C SER A 14 26.78 16.44 -24.63
N VAL A 15 25.75 15.75 -24.17
CA VAL A 15 24.37 16.24 -24.25
C VAL A 15 24.22 17.31 -23.17
N ASP A 16 24.17 18.57 -23.59
CA ASP A 16 23.85 19.69 -22.71
C ASP A 16 22.34 19.70 -22.48
N ILE A 17 21.90 19.14 -21.35
CA ILE A 17 20.49 19.16 -20.94
C ILE A 17 20.24 20.54 -20.33
N ARG A 18 19.74 21.46 -21.15
CA ARG A 18 19.23 22.73 -20.65
C ARG A 18 17.98 22.44 -19.82
N GLY A 19 18.12 22.48 -18.50
CA GLY A 19 16.98 22.45 -17.59
C GLY A 19 16.07 23.64 -17.89
N GLN A 20 14.98 23.40 -18.62
CA GLN A 20 13.89 24.36 -18.68
C GLN A 20 13.18 24.29 -17.33
N SER A 21 12.99 25.45 -16.70
CA SER A 21 12.13 25.56 -15.52
C SER A 21 10.76 25.01 -15.91
N VAL A 22 10.41 23.85 -15.38
CA VAL A 22 9.07 23.28 -15.53
C VAL A 22 8.13 24.18 -14.74
N ASN A 23 7.01 24.57 -15.34
CA ASN A 23 6.03 25.41 -14.66
C ASN A 23 5.48 24.60 -13.47
N SER A 24 5.48 25.17 -12.26
CA SER A 24 5.01 24.50 -11.04
C SER A 24 3.52 24.18 -11.05
N ASP A 25 2.83 24.51 -12.13
CA ASP A 25 1.39 24.33 -12.34
C ASP A 25 1.05 23.04 -13.14
N ILE A 26 2.04 22.17 -13.35
CA ILE A 26 1.85 20.84 -13.95
C ILE A 26 1.56 19.83 -12.84
N MET A 27 0.27 19.56 -12.62
CA MET A 27 -0.21 18.58 -11.62
C MET A 27 -0.66 17.26 -12.26
N VAL A 28 -0.82 17.24 -13.59
CA VAL A 28 -1.27 16.08 -14.35
C VAL A 28 -0.17 15.65 -15.32
N ALA A 29 0.09 14.35 -15.43
CA ALA A 29 1.14 13.77 -16.28
C ALA A 29 0.90 13.90 -17.80
N LEU A 30 -0.29 14.34 -18.23
CA LEU A 30 -0.71 14.43 -19.64
C LEU A 30 -0.14 15.68 -20.30
N LEU A 31 0.79 15.53 -21.24
CA LEU A 31 1.41 16.66 -21.97
C LEU A 31 0.48 17.19 -23.06
N ASP A 32 -0.05 16.31 -23.91
CA ASP A 32 -1.10 16.60 -24.89
C ASP A 32 -2.45 16.12 -24.36
N ARG A 33 -3.05 16.90 -23.46
CA ARG A 33 -4.24 16.49 -22.71
C ARG A 33 -5.37 15.95 -23.61
N PRO A 34 -5.80 16.62 -24.70
CA PRO A 34 -6.88 16.11 -25.54
C PRO A 34 -6.50 14.78 -26.23
N GLY A 35 -5.31 14.71 -26.84
CA GLY A 35 -4.85 13.52 -27.56
C GLY A 35 -4.62 12.32 -26.64
N GLU A 36 -3.98 12.54 -25.49
CA GLU A 36 -3.72 11.51 -24.51
C GLU A 36 -4.99 11.04 -23.80
N MET A 37 -5.95 11.94 -23.49
CA MET A 37 -7.25 11.54 -22.94
C MET A 37 -8.06 10.67 -23.91
N HIS A 38 -7.99 10.95 -25.22
CA HIS A 38 -8.62 10.10 -26.22
C HIS A 38 -7.98 8.69 -26.24
N ALA A 39 -6.65 8.62 -26.23
CA ALA A 39 -5.93 7.34 -26.16
C ALA A 39 -6.25 6.57 -24.87
N LEU A 40 -6.33 7.28 -23.74
CA LEU A 40 -6.62 6.72 -22.43
C LEU A 40 -8.05 6.19 -22.35
N THR A 41 -9.02 6.92 -22.91
CA THR A 41 -10.42 6.47 -23.04
C THR A 41 -10.53 5.22 -23.91
N ALA A 42 -9.77 5.16 -25.02
CA ALA A 42 -9.76 4.01 -25.92
C ALA A 42 -9.12 2.76 -25.29
N ARG A 43 -8.16 2.92 -24.37
CA ARG A 43 -7.54 1.80 -23.64
C ARG A 43 -8.40 1.32 -22.47
N ASN A 44 -9.09 2.23 -21.79
CA ASN A 44 -9.85 1.96 -20.57
C ASN A 44 -11.37 2.01 -20.82
N THR A 45 -11.84 1.41 -21.92
CA THR A 45 -13.22 1.54 -22.39
C THR A 45 -14.27 1.19 -21.34
N HIS A 46 -14.04 0.12 -20.56
CA HIS A 46 -14.97 -0.31 -19.52
C HIS A 46 -15.16 0.75 -18.43
N PHE A 47 -14.08 1.37 -17.97
CA PHE A 47 -14.13 2.42 -16.96
C PHE A 47 -14.89 3.65 -17.48
N TYR A 48 -14.56 4.13 -18.69
CA TYR A 48 -15.24 5.29 -19.26
C TYR A 48 -16.69 5.03 -19.65
N THR A 49 -17.05 3.78 -19.96
CA THR A 49 -18.45 3.38 -20.18
C THR A 49 -19.23 3.42 -18.87
N ALA A 50 -18.67 2.88 -17.79
CA ALA A 50 -19.29 2.98 -16.46
C ALA A 50 -19.41 4.43 -15.99
N LEU A 51 -18.37 5.24 -16.22
CA LEU A 51 -18.35 6.67 -15.90
C LEU A 51 -19.43 7.44 -16.67
N LYS A 52 -19.57 7.15 -17.98
CA LYS A 52 -20.61 7.73 -18.83
C LYS A 52 -22.00 7.39 -18.32
N ASN A 53 -22.27 6.11 -18.05
CA ASN A 53 -23.57 5.66 -17.56
C ASN A 53 -23.89 6.34 -16.23
N TYR A 54 -22.93 6.36 -15.31
CA TYR A 54 -23.08 7.02 -14.02
C TYR A 54 -23.44 8.52 -14.12
N ILE A 55 -22.69 9.30 -14.91
CA ILE A 55 -22.97 10.73 -15.08
C ILE A 55 -24.32 10.94 -15.78
N THR A 56 -24.61 10.13 -16.80
CA THR A 56 -25.88 10.23 -17.54
C THR A 56 -27.09 9.90 -16.65
N GLU A 57 -26.98 8.89 -15.80
CA GLU A 57 -28.05 8.46 -14.89
C GLU A 57 -28.25 9.45 -13.73
N THR A 58 -27.17 9.99 -13.16
CA THR A 58 -27.25 10.87 -11.98
C THR A 58 -27.51 12.33 -12.32
N GLN A 59 -26.99 12.82 -13.44
CA GLN A 59 -26.96 14.25 -13.80
C GLN A 59 -27.57 14.55 -15.17
N GLY A 60 -27.91 13.52 -15.96
CA GLY A 60 -28.53 13.65 -17.28
C GLY A 60 -27.53 13.64 -18.45
N ALA A 61 -28.05 13.48 -19.67
CA ALA A 61 -27.24 13.37 -20.88
C ALA A 61 -26.44 14.66 -21.19
N ASP A 62 -27.00 15.84 -20.90
CA ASP A 62 -26.31 17.11 -21.09
C ASP A 62 -25.13 17.29 -20.13
N ALA A 63 -25.17 16.66 -18.96
CA ALA A 63 -24.05 16.66 -18.02
C ALA A 63 -22.87 15.85 -18.57
N TRP A 64 -23.13 14.73 -19.25
CA TRP A 64 -22.08 13.96 -19.90
C TRP A 64 -21.40 14.75 -21.03
N LEU A 65 -22.15 15.50 -21.84
CA LEU A 65 -21.56 16.34 -22.89
C LEU A 65 -20.62 17.41 -22.29
N ARG A 66 -21.06 18.12 -21.25
CA ARG A 66 -20.22 19.10 -20.55
C ARG A 66 -19.00 18.47 -19.88
N PHE A 67 -19.17 17.28 -19.32
CA PHE A 67 -18.05 16.51 -18.77
C PHE A 67 -17.01 16.19 -19.85
N GLN A 68 -17.44 15.77 -21.05
CA GLN A 68 -16.54 15.53 -22.17
C GLN A 68 -15.82 16.81 -22.60
N GLU A 69 -16.53 17.93 -22.72
CA GLU A 69 -15.92 19.23 -23.06
C GLU A 69 -14.79 19.58 -22.10
N ILE A 70 -14.98 19.39 -20.80
CA ILE A 70 -13.95 19.65 -19.78
C ILE A 70 -12.80 18.64 -19.89
N VAL A 71 -13.10 17.34 -19.98
CA VAL A 71 -12.07 16.29 -20.01
C VAL A 71 -11.13 16.44 -21.21
N TYR A 72 -11.66 16.87 -22.36
CA TYR A 72 -10.87 17.07 -23.58
C TYR A 72 -10.40 18.52 -23.77
N ALA A 73 -10.65 19.42 -22.82
CA ALA A 73 -10.19 20.81 -22.92
C ALA A 73 -8.65 20.88 -22.89
N PRO A 74 -8.01 21.60 -23.82
CA PRO A 74 -6.57 21.74 -23.84
C PRO A 74 -6.06 22.47 -22.58
N ARG A 75 -4.78 22.24 -22.25
CA ARG A 75 -4.16 22.78 -21.03
C ARG A 75 -4.09 24.30 -21.05
N GLU A 76 -4.02 24.90 -22.23
CA GLU A 76 -4.00 26.34 -22.44
C GLU A 76 -5.36 27.00 -22.15
N GLU A 77 -6.46 26.25 -22.21
CA GLU A 77 -7.80 26.75 -21.91
C GLU A 77 -8.16 26.60 -20.42
N ILE A 78 -7.81 25.46 -19.82
CA ILE A 78 -8.11 25.18 -18.40
C ILE A 78 -6.85 24.67 -17.70
N PRO A 79 -6.29 25.41 -16.72
CA PRO A 79 -5.17 24.95 -15.89
C PRO A 79 -5.48 23.65 -15.15
N ASP A 80 -4.47 22.84 -14.84
CA ASP A 80 -4.66 21.50 -14.27
C ASP A 80 -5.50 21.50 -12.99
N ARG A 81 -5.28 22.48 -12.10
CA ARG A 81 -6.03 22.61 -10.84
C ARG A 81 -7.52 22.88 -11.07
N GLU A 82 -7.84 23.81 -11.98
CA GLU A 82 -9.24 24.12 -12.33
C GLU A 82 -9.90 22.96 -13.07
N TRP A 83 -9.16 22.31 -13.96
CA TRP A 83 -9.59 21.14 -14.73
C TRP A 83 -9.96 19.99 -13.80
N MET A 84 -9.09 19.65 -12.84
CA MET A 84 -9.34 18.57 -11.89
C MET A 84 -10.46 18.93 -10.90
N ASN A 85 -10.60 20.19 -10.49
CA ASN A 85 -11.72 20.63 -9.64
C ASN A 85 -13.07 20.52 -10.38
N ALA A 86 -13.11 20.93 -11.65
CA ALA A 86 -14.30 20.80 -12.48
C ALA A 86 -14.73 19.33 -12.61
N ILE A 87 -13.80 18.42 -12.91
CA ILE A 87 -14.06 16.98 -12.97
C ILE A 87 -14.49 16.43 -11.60
N SER A 88 -13.86 16.87 -10.52
CA SER A 88 -14.22 16.47 -9.14
C SER A 88 -15.65 16.84 -8.81
N THR A 89 -16.16 17.96 -9.32
CA THR A 89 -17.56 18.36 -9.13
C THR A 89 -18.53 17.34 -9.74
N PHE A 90 -18.27 16.85 -10.95
CA PHE A 90 -19.09 15.81 -11.60
C PHE A 90 -19.01 14.45 -10.89
N LEU A 91 -17.88 14.15 -10.25
CA LEU A 91 -17.62 12.85 -9.61
C LEU A 91 -17.78 12.89 -8.08
N SER A 92 -18.22 14.01 -7.51
CA SER A 92 -18.29 14.25 -6.07
C SER A 92 -19.19 13.25 -5.33
N HIS A 93 -20.26 12.77 -5.97
CA HIS A 93 -21.16 11.78 -5.37
C HIS A 93 -20.62 10.34 -5.42
N ASN A 94 -19.50 10.09 -6.09
CA ASN A 94 -18.86 8.77 -6.13
C ASN A 94 -17.32 8.91 -6.07
N PRO A 95 -16.74 8.92 -4.86
CA PRO A 95 -15.31 9.12 -4.67
C PRO A 95 -14.45 8.01 -5.30
N VAL A 96 -15.02 6.82 -5.54
CA VAL A 96 -14.30 5.71 -6.19
C VAL A 96 -13.99 6.05 -7.66
N PHE A 97 -14.96 6.65 -8.38
CA PHE A 97 -14.72 7.09 -9.76
C PHE A 97 -13.70 8.22 -9.81
N LEU A 98 -13.77 9.17 -8.87
CA LEU A 98 -12.83 10.27 -8.79
C LEU A 98 -11.40 9.78 -8.52
N SER A 99 -11.22 8.89 -7.54
CA SER A 99 -9.91 8.33 -7.19
C SER A 99 -9.30 7.57 -8.38
N LYS A 100 -10.08 6.70 -9.03
CA LYS A 100 -9.62 5.97 -10.21
C LYS A 100 -9.34 6.87 -11.41
N PHE A 101 -10.09 7.96 -11.55
CA PHE A 101 -9.81 8.97 -12.58
C PHE A 101 -8.47 9.66 -12.31
N LYS A 102 -8.25 10.18 -11.10
CA LYS A 102 -7.00 10.82 -10.66
C LYS A 102 -5.79 9.91 -10.88
N GLU A 103 -5.90 8.64 -10.47
CA GLU A 103 -4.87 7.61 -10.71
C GLU A 103 -4.59 7.45 -12.20
N SER A 104 -5.64 7.37 -13.04
CA SER A 104 -5.46 7.12 -14.46
C SER A 104 -4.72 8.26 -15.19
N VAL A 105 -4.91 9.51 -14.75
CA VAL A 105 -4.29 10.69 -15.36
C VAL A 105 -2.98 11.10 -14.68
N GLY A 106 -2.59 10.41 -13.60
CA GLY A 106 -1.42 10.73 -12.80
C GLY A 106 -1.54 12.09 -12.13
N TYR A 107 -2.68 12.36 -11.49
CA TYR A 107 -2.88 13.56 -10.68
C TYR A 107 -2.40 13.32 -9.25
N GLU A 108 -1.45 14.13 -8.79
CA GLU A 108 -0.96 14.14 -7.41
C GLU A 108 -1.63 15.32 -6.68
N ASP A 109 -2.44 15.04 -5.66
CA ASP A 109 -2.93 16.09 -4.76
C ASP A 109 -1.75 16.51 -3.86
N ASP A 110 -1.24 17.73 -4.03
CA ASP A 110 -0.22 18.33 -3.14
C ASP A 110 -0.68 18.40 -1.65
N ASP A 111 -1.95 18.12 -1.36
CA ASP A 111 -2.53 18.22 -0.03
C ASP A 111 -2.19 17.03 0.89
N ASP A 112 -1.65 15.91 0.37
CA ASP A 112 -1.25 14.75 1.20
C ASP A 112 0.15 14.92 1.86
N ASP A 113 0.98 15.84 1.38
CA ASP A 113 2.35 16.09 1.91
C ASP A 113 2.39 17.14 3.02
N ASN A 114 1.25 17.68 3.44
CA ASN A 114 1.17 18.57 4.60
C ASN A 114 0.89 17.80 5.91
N SER A 115 1.26 16.53 5.97
CA SER A 115 1.72 15.95 7.23
C SER A 115 3.06 16.61 7.55
N GLN A 116 2.97 17.86 8.04
CA GLN A 116 4.04 18.49 8.78
C GLN A 116 4.45 17.48 9.85
N GLU A 117 5.51 16.73 9.57
CA GLU A 117 6.53 16.47 10.56
C GLU A 117 6.88 17.86 11.11
N GLU A 118 6.11 18.29 12.11
CA GLU A 118 6.61 19.14 13.17
C GLU A 118 7.74 18.31 13.79
N ASP A 119 8.88 18.28 13.10
CA ASP A 119 10.19 18.08 13.69
C ASP A 119 10.34 19.29 14.62
N GLU A 120 9.64 19.16 15.75
CA GLU A 120 9.80 19.90 16.97
C GLU A 120 11.26 19.67 17.33
N LEU A 121 12.12 20.52 16.75
CA LEU A 121 13.51 20.72 17.11
C LEU A 121 13.51 21.09 18.59
N SER A 122 13.36 20.07 19.42
CA SER A 122 13.45 20.12 20.85
C SER A 122 14.80 20.79 21.13
N PRO A 123 14.82 21.97 21.78
CA PRO A 123 16.06 22.67 22.03
C PRO A 123 16.96 21.77 22.88
N LEU A 124 18.11 21.39 22.30
CA LEU A 124 19.17 20.61 22.94
C LEU A 124 19.30 20.97 24.43
N PRO A 125 19.09 20.02 25.36
CA PRO A 125 19.37 20.27 26.76
C PRO A 125 20.87 20.55 26.92
N SER A 126 21.18 21.73 27.43
CA SER A 126 22.54 22.14 27.77
C SER A 126 23.27 21.07 28.59
N PRO A 127 24.55 20.78 28.30
CA PRO A 127 25.34 19.81 29.03
C PRO A 127 25.62 20.35 30.44
N ARG A 128 24.86 19.90 31.43
CA ARG A 128 25.22 20.10 32.84
C ARG A 128 26.18 19.00 33.24
N HIS A 129 27.44 19.40 33.37
CA HIS A 129 28.48 18.69 34.12
C HIS A 129 28.02 18.48 35.57
N GLU A 130 27.70 17.25 35.94
CA GLU A 130 27.69 16.85 37.35
C GLU A 130 28.65 15.67 37.54
N ASP A 131 29.86 16.02 37.99
CA ASP A 131 30.82 15.13 38.65
C ASP A 131 30.16 14.49 39.87
N THR A 132 29.59 13.29 39.71
CA THR A 132 29.19 12.45 40.85
C THR A 132 30.07 11.21 40.87
N MET A 133 31.07 11.25 41.74
CA MET A 133 32.00 10.17 42.03
C MET A 133 31.25 8.91 42.51
N MET A 134 31.48 7.80 41.80
CA MET A 134 31.13 6.44 42.23
C MET A 134 32.09 5.95 43.35
N PRO A 135 31.60 5.25 44.37
CA PRO A 135 32.41 4.38 45.20
C PRO A 135 32.49 2.96 44.61
N PRO A 136 33.54 2.17 44.95
CA PRO A 136 33.78 0.89 44.32
C PRO A 136 33.15 -0.29 45.08
N GLU A 137 33.04 -1.40 44.36
CA GLU A 137 32.90 -2.79 44.83
C GLU A 137 31.49 -3.27 45.26
N ARG A 138 30.96 -4.26 44.53
CA ARG A 138 31.22 -5.69 44.85
C ARG A 138 30.65 -6.61 43.79
N ARG A 139 31.57 -7.37 43.18
CA ARG A 139 31.31 -8.58 42.39
C ARG A 139 30.52 -9.60 43.22
N ARG A 140 29.34 -10.02 42.73
CA ARG A 140 28.86 -11.40 42.89
C ARG A 140 28.23 -11.89 41.60
N SER A 141 28.99 -12.72 40.91
CA SER A 141 28.54 -13.63 39.88
C SER A 141 27.39 -14.49 40.43
N ARG A 142 26.22 -14.40 39.80
CA ARG A 142 25.29 -15.51 39.68
C ARG A 142 24.91 -15.61 38.21
N GLN A 143 25.57 -16.53 37.53
CA GLN A 143 25.08 -17.15 36.31
C GLN A 143 23.69 -17.69 36.60
N SER A 144 22.67 -16.96 36.16
CA SER A 144 21.35 -17.50 35.93
C SER A 144 21.19 -17.54 34.42
N SER A 145 21.55 -18.67 33.82
CA SER A 145 21.10 -19.11 32.51
C SER A 145 19.59 -19.38 32.56
N GLY A 146 18.82 -18.37 32.97
CA GLY A 146 17.39 -18.31 32.78
C GLY A 146 17.19 -17.96 31.32
N GLY A 147 16.56 -18.87 30.58
CA GLY A 147 16.27 -18.71 29.16
C GLY A 147 15.83 -17.29 28.88
N SER A 148 16.50 -16.67 27.91
CA SER A 148 16.08 -15.43 27.29
C SER A 148 14.67 -15.67 26.77
N ARG A 149 13.67 -15.47 27.63
CA ARG A 149 12.31 -15.20 27.21
C ARG A 149 12.48 -13.94 26.38
N MET A 150 12.54 -14.13 25.07
CA MET A 150 12.34 -13.06 24.10
C MET A 150 11.14 -12.30 24.65
N ILE A 151 11.40 -11.07 25.10
CA ILE A 151 10.32 -10.15 25.43
C ILE A 151 9.42 -10.17 24.19
N PRO A 152 8.09 -10.36 24.32
CA PRO A 152 7.22 -10.38 23.16
C PRO A 152 7.48 -9.09 22.38
N THR A 153 8.13 -9.22 21.23
CA THR A 153 8.58 -8.07 20.42
C THR A 153 7.40 -7.23 19.95
N HIS A 154 6.22 -7.84 19.96
CA HIS A 154 4.98 -7.31 19.41
C HIS A 154 3.99 -6.84 20.48
N ALA A 155 4.46 -6.46 21.67
CA ALA A 155 3.57 -6.03 22.76
C ALA A 155 2.69 -4.82 22.38
N CYS A 156 3.19 -3.92 21.52
CA CYS A 156 2.42 -2.79 21.00
C CYS A 156 1.25 -3.23 20.11
N LEU A 157 1.39 -4.31 19.33
CA LEU A 157 0.28 -4.84 18.53
C LEU A 157 -0.86 -5.36 19.40
N LEU A 158 -0.54 -5.91 20.58
CA LEU A 158 -1.57 -6.35 21.53
C LEU A 158 -2.33 -5.17 22.14
N ALA A 159 -1.72 -3.98 22.26
CA ALA A 159 -2.41 -2.80 22.76
C ALA A 159 -3.57 -2.38 21.82
N LEU A 160 -3.46 -2.60 20.50
CA LEU A 160 -4.54 -2.33 19.54
C LEU A 160 -5.84 -3.08 19.88
N ARG A 161 -5.73 -4.23 20.54
CA ARG A 161 -6.87 -5.10 20.89
C ARG A 161 -7.74 -4.52 21.99
N ASP A 162 -7.22 -3.57 22.76
CA ASP A 162 -7.99 -2.85 23.77
C ASP A 162 -8.89 -1.77 23.15
N TYR A 163 -8.70 -1.46 21.86
CA TYR A 163 -9.42 -0.43 21.11
C TYR A 163 -10.12 -0.97 19.85
N PRO A 164 -11.19 -1.77 19.98
CA PRO A 164 -11.84 -2.41 18.83
C PRO A 164 -12.38 -1.43 17.77
N ASN A 165 -12.79 -0.23 18.19
CA ASN A 165 -13.25 0.83 17.27
C ASN A 165 -12.11 1.39 16.41
N ILE A 166 -10.91 1.51 16.98
CA ILE A 166 -9.72 1.96 16.26
C ILE A 166 -9.24 0.83 15.35
N GLN A 167 -9.15 -0.40 15.89
CA GLN A 167 -8.75 -1.59 15.16
C GLN A 167 -9.57 -1.81 13.88
N ALA A 168 -10.91 -1.76 13.98
CA ALA A 168 -11.81 -1.92 12.84
C ALA A 168 -11.69 -0.80 11.79
N ARG A 169 -11.14 0.36 12.17
CA ARG A 169 -10.96 1.54 11.32
C ARG A 169 -9.52 1.72 10.83
N LEU A 170 -8.59 0.84 11.19
CA LEU A 170 -7.18 0.91 10.78
C LEU A 170 -7.01 1.15 9.27
N PRO A 171 -7.72 0.44 8.36
CA PRO A 171 -7.61 0.70 6.92
C PRO A 171 -8.00 2.12 6.49
N LEU A 172 -8.90 2.77 7.23
CA LEU A 172 -9.35 4.14 6.97
C LEU A 172 -8.41 5.17 7.59
N MET A 173 -7.82 4.87 8.75
CA MET A 173 -6.92 5.76 9.48
C MET A 173 -5.51 5.78 8.88
N CYS A 174 -5.04 4.65 8.34
CA CYS A 174 -3.69 4.51 7.80
C CYS A 174 -3.71 4.05 6.32
N PRO A 175 -4.38 4.77 5.41
CA PRO A 175 -4.60 4.30 4.04
C PRO A 175 -3.28 4.10 3.26
N ALA A 176 -2.25 4.90 3.56
CA ALA A 176 -0.92 4.77 2.95
C ALA A 176 -0.26 3.41 3.27
N TYR A 177 -0.33 2.97 4.53
CA TYR A 177 0.20 1.67 4.95
C TYR A 177 -0.51 0.51 4.22
N PHE A 178 -1.84 0.52 4.19
CA PHE A 178 -2.61 -0.54 3.53
C PHE A 178 -2.42 -0.55 2.00
N ARG A 179 -2.23 0.62 1.37
CA ARG A 179 -1.86 0.71 -0.06
C ARG A 179 -0.49 0.07 -0.31
N LYS A 180 0.50 0.38 0.54
CA LYS A 180 1.85 -0.23 0.50
C LYS A 180 1.79 -1.74 0.70
N ALA A 181 1.03 -2.21 1.69
CA ALA A 181 0.83 -3.64 1.96
C ALA A 181 0.21 -4.35 0.75
N ARG A 182 -0.85 -3.80 0.15
CA ARG A 182 -1.47 -4.34 -1.07
C ARG A 182 -0.48 -4.44 -2.23
N GLN A 183 0.34 -3.41 -2.42
CA GLN A 183 1.33 -3.39 -3.49
C GLN A 183 2.41 -4.46 -3.26
N LEU A 184 2.97 -4.55 -2.05
CA LEU A 184 4.01 -5.53 -1.73
C LEU A 184 3.51 -6.98 -1.78
N MET A 185 2.28 -7.22 -1.33
CA MET A 185 1.69 -8.56 -1.32
C MET A 185 1.21 -9.01 -2.71
N SER A 186 0.85 -8.07 -3.60
CA SER A 186 0.50 -8.39 -5.00
C SER A 186 1.73 -8.64 -5.88
N LEU A 187 2.88 -8.04 -5.54
CA LEU A 187 4.15 -8.25 -6.26
C LEU A 187 4.88 -9.52 -5.86
N ALA A 188 4.57 -10.11 -4.71
CA ALA A 188 5.22 -11.32 -4.29
C ALA A 188 4.95 -12.43 -5.33
N PRO A 189 5.99 -13.04 -5.91
CA PRO A 189 5.83 -14.29 -6.63
C PRO A 189 5.08 -15.21 -5.67
N SER A 190 4.10 -15.96 -6.16
CA SER A 190 3.22 -16.84 -5.38
C SER A 190 3.95 -18.04 -4.72
N ALA A 191 5.19 -17.82 -4.26
CA ALA A 191 6.17 -18.74 -3.74
C ALA A 191 5.67 -19.50 -2.50
N SER A 192 4.61 -19.03 -1.84
CA SER A 192 3.91 -19.76 -0.77
C SER A 192 2.96 -20.87 -1.26
N ARG A 193 3.02 -21.28 -2.54
CA ARG A 193 2.45 -22.57 -2.99
C ARG A 193 3.46 -23.72 -3.01
N SER A 194 4.65 -23.53 -2.45
CA SER A 194 5.67 -24.59 -2.34
C SER A 194 5.49 -25.54 -1.14
N ASN A 195 4.25 -25.81 -0.72
CA ASN A 195 3.92 -27.04 0.01
C ASN A 195 3.40 -28.17 -0.91
N ALA A 196 3.29 -27.93 -2.23
CA ALA A 196 3.00 -28.97 -3.23
C ALA A 196 4.26 -29.72 -3.72
N VAL A 197 5.29 -29.85 -2.87
CA VAL A 197 6.52 -30.59 -3.20
C VAL A 197 6.56 -31.90 -2.41
N ARG A 198 6.34 -32.99 -3.17
CA ARG A 198 6.81 -34.37 -2.93
C ARG A 198 5.96 -35.27 -2.02
N ARG A 199 4.81 -35.70 -2.54
CA ARG A 199 4.47 -37.14 -2.56
C ARG A 199 4.22 -37.63 -3.99
N ASN A 200 5.19 -37.42 -4.89
CA ASN A 200 5.36 -38.35 -6.00
C ASN A 200 6.01 -39.61 -5.42
N SER A 201 5.16 -40.46 -4.84
CA SER A 201 5.48 -41.86 -4.59
C SER A 201 5.57 -42.55 -5.96
N ILE A 202 6.77 -42.48 -6.53
CA ILE A 202 7.19 -43.28 -7.67
C ILE A 202 7.49 -44.70 -7.17
N LEU A 203 6.54 -45.61 -7.37
CA LEU A 203 6.73 -47.06 -7.55
C LEU A 203 5.32 -47.61 -7.84
N GLU A 204 4.97 -47.79 -9.11
CA GLU A 204 4.96 -49.10 -9.79
C GLU A 204 3.99 -50.10 -9.14
N GLU A 205 2.84 -50.36 -9.79
CA GLU A 205 2.50 -51.72 -10.23
C GLU A 205 1.30 -51.72 -11.19
N ASP A 206 1.50 -52.46 -12.28
CA ASP A 206 0.59 -52.83 -13.36
C ASP A 206 -0.82 -53.22 -12.91
N VAL A 207 -1.87 -52.59 -13.47
CA VAL A 207 -3.15 -53.27 -13.70
C VAL A 207 -3.81 -52.77 -14.99
N MET A 208 -3.74 -53.66 -15.99
CA MET A 208 -4.67 -53.96 -17.09
C MET A 208 -5.68 -52.91 -17.58
N GLU A 209 -5.59 -52.71 -18.90
CA GLU A 209 -6.58 -52.20 -19.84
C GLU A 209 -8.00 -52.76 -19.56
N ASP A 210 -8.96 -51.86 -19.31
CA ASP A 210 -10.35 -52.12 -19.66
C ASP A 210 -10.92 -50.91 -20.40
N ALA A 211 -11.34 -51.18 -21.63
CA ALA A 211 -11.84 -50.24 -22.60
C ALA A 211 -13.36 -50.37 -22.64
N THR A 212 -14.09 -49.53 -21.92
CA THR A 212 -15.49 -49.22 -22.27
C THR A 212 -15.96 -47.97 -21.53
N GLY A 213 -16.74 -47.14 -22.22
CA GLY A 213 -17.66 -46.19 -21.58
C GLY A 213 -17.31 -44.73 -21.79
N ALA A 214 -17.73 -44.20 -22.94
CA ALA A 214 -17.96 -42.79 -23.12
C ALA A 214 -19.05 -42.32 -22.15
N ASP A 215 -18.70 -41.41 -21.24
CA ASP A 215 -19.62 -40.40 -20.73
C ASP A 215 -18.81 -39.13 -20.40
N ASP A 216 -19.03 -38.14 -21.27
CA ASP A 216 -18.44 -36.81 -21.28
C ASP A 216 -19.16 -35.96 -20.21
N GLU A 217 -18.97 -36.32 -18.93
CA GLU A 217 -19.39 -35.48 -17.81
C GLU A 217 -18.39 -34.33 -17.64
N GLN A 218 -18.80 -33.18 -18.17
CA GLN A 218 -18.24 -31.87 -17.93
C GLN A 218 -18.05 -31.64 -16.42
N ARG A 219 -16.86 -32.01 -15.92
CA ARG A 219 -16.30 -31.47 -14.68
C ARG A 219 -16.03 -29.99 -14.93
N PHE A 220 -17.08 -29.17 -14.79
CA PHE A 220 -16.92 -27.75 -14.58
C PHE A 220 -16.02 -27.60 -13.35
N ASN A 221 -14.78 -27.20 -13.60
CA ASN A 221 -13.87 -26.66 -12.60
C ASN A 221 -14.66 -25.66 -11.76
N MET A 222 -15.07 -26.05 -10.55
CA MET A 222 -15.40 -25.11 -9.48
C MET A 222 -14.11 -24.47 -8.94
N CYS A 223 -13.26 -23.97 -9.84
CA CYS A 223 -12.10 -23.15 -9.53
C CYS A 223 -12.52 -21.68 -9.50
N ASP A 224 -13.51 -21.35 -8.69
CA ASP A 224 -13.87 -19.99 -8.29
C ASP A 224 -14.38 -20.03 -6.84
N GLN A 225 -13.78 -20.87 -6.00
CA GLN A 225 -13.72 -20.49 -4.59
C GLN A 225 -12.80 -19.28 -4.57
N GLU A 226 -13.41 -18.10 -4.47
CA GLU A 226 -12.82 -16.81 -4.18
C GLU A 226 -11.75 -17.00 -3.10
N SER A 227 -10.55 -17.37 -3.52
CA SER A 227 -9.41 -17.38 -2.63
C SER A 227 -9.13 -15.92 -2.41
N GLU A 228 -9.72 -15.37 -1.35
CA GLU A 228 -9.33 -14.08 -0.79
C GLU A 228 -7.81 -14.03 -0.86
N GLY A 229 -7.31 -13.01 -1.56
CA GLY A 229 -5.89 -12.88 -1.79
C GLY A 229 -5.15 -12.76 -0.45
N PRO A 230 -3.83 -12.94 -0.46
CA PRO A 230 -3.03 -12.83 0.77
C PRO A 230 -3.22 -11.47 1.45
N TYR A 231 -3.49 -10.42 0.68
CA TYR A 231 -3.78 -9.08 1.20
C TYR A 231 -5.15 -9.01 1.90
N GLU A 232 -6.20 -9.58 1.31
CA GLU A 232 -7.54 -9.61 1.88
C GLU A 232 -7.54 -10.38 3.22
N ASN A 233 -6.87 -11.54 3.26
CA ASN A 233 -6.70 -12.31 4.49
C ASN A 233 -5.95 -11.49 5.57
N PHE A 234 -4.82 -10.86 5.21
CA PHE A 234 -4.10 -9.98 6.14
C PHE A 234 -4.98 -8.87 6.71
N CYS A 235 -5.77 -8.19 5.85
CA CYS A 235 -6.67 -7.13 6.29
C CYS A 235 -7.75 -7.66 7.24
N GLN A 236 -8.31 -8.82 6.93
CA GLN A 236 -9.30 -9.47 7.78
C GLN A 236 -8.73 -9.80 9.17
N VAL A 237 -7.56 -10.43 9.22
CA VAL A 237 -6.89 -10.80 10.48
C VAL A 237 -6.59 -9.55 11.33
N VAL A 238 -5.98 -8.52 10.74
CA VAL A 238 -5.66 -7.28 11.47
C VAL A 238 -6.91 -6.58 11.99
N CYS A 239 -8.02 -6.60 11.26
CA CYS A 239 -9.28 -5.98 11.67
C CYS A 239 -10.13 -6.87 12.60
N THR A 240 -9.75 -8.13 12.83
CA THR A 240 -10.50 -9.06 13.69
C THR A 240 -10.42 -8.63 15.15
N THR A 241 -11.58 -8.33 15.73
CA THR A 241 -11.68 -7.80 17.09
C THR A 241 -11.56 -8.89 18.16
N ARG A 242 -11.34 -8.50 19.42
CA ARG A 242 -11.27 -9.46 20.55
C ARG A 242 -12.59 -10.21 20.79
N GLN A 243 -13.71 -9.68 20.30
CA GLN A 243 -14.99 -10.39 20.36
C GLN A 243 -15.05 -11.57 19.38
N GLU A 244 -14.45 -11.44 18.21
CA GLU A 244 -14.47 -12.45 17.15
C GLU A 244 -13.43 -13.54 17.37
N GLN A 245 -12.23 -13.14 17.81
CA GLN A 245 -11.13 -14.04 18.14
C GLN A 245 -10.62 -13.69 19.55
N PRO A 246 -11.06 -14.36 20.63
CA PRO A 246 -10.69 -13.99 22.01
C PRO A 246 -9.24 -14.31 22.39
N ASP A 247 -8.58 -15.21 21.66
CA ASP A 247 -7.20 -15.62 21.90
C ASP A 247 -6.23 -14.64 21.24
N ASP A 248 -5.60 -13.81 22.07
CA ASP A 248 -4.65 -12.78 21.63
C ASP A 248 -3.35 -13.37 21.07
N GLU A 249 -2.90 -14.52 21.56
CA GLU A 249 -1.68 -15.20 21.07
C GLU A 249 -1.95 -15.77 19.67
N ALA A 250 -3.09 -16.44 19.48
CA ALA A 250 -3.48 -16.93 18.16
C ALA A 250 -3.71 -15.81 17.14
N TRP A 251 -4.18 -14.64 17.57
CA TRP A 251 -4.38 -13.48 16.69
C TRP A 251 -3.04 -12.88 16.26
N LEU A 252 -2.11 -12.73 17.20
CA LEU A 252 -0.77 -12.23 16.91
C LEU A 252 -0.02 -13.19 15.97
N ASP A 253 -0.08 -14.49 16.23
CA ASP A 253 0.53 -15.52 15.37
C ASP A 253 -0.02 -15.44 13.93
N ALA A 254 -1.34 -15.24 13.77
CA ALA A 254 -1.94 -15.08 12.45
C ALA A 254 -1.46 -13.82 11.71
N ILE A 255 -1.21 -12.71 12.42
CA ILE A 255 -0.62 -11.50 11.84
C ILE A 255 0.82 -11.75 11.40
N VAL A 256 1.63 -12.33 12.28
CA VAL A 256 3.04 -12.63 12.01
C VAL A 256 3.15 -13.61 10.83
N GLU A 257 2.32 -14.65 10.80
CA GLU A 257 2.26 -15.61 9.68
C GLU A 257 1.84 -14.93 8.37
N SER A 258 0.84 -14.04 8.41
CA SER A 258 0.40 -13.28 7.23
C SER A 258 1.47 -12.34 6.69
N LEU A 259 2.39 -11.88 7.55
CA LEU A 259 3.46 -10.93 7.24
C LEU A 259 4.87 -11.55 7.20
N ASP A 260 5.04 -12.87 7.30
CA ASP A 260 6.34 -13.54 7.38
C ASP A 260 7.26 -13.22 6.18
N GLY A 261 6.67 -12.99 5.00
CA GLY A 261 7.40 -12.58 3.79
C GLY A 261 7.72 -11.08 3.70
N TRP A 262 7.24 -10.27 4.64
CA TRP A 262 7.30 -8.81 4.60
C TRP A 262 7.58 -8.21 5.99
N PRO A 263 8.77 -8.46 6.58
CA PRO A 263 9.11 -7.97 7.92
C PRO A 263 9.01 -6.43 8.05
N GLN A 264 9.22 -5.70 6.95
CA GLN A 264 9.03 -4.25 6.95
C GLN A 264 7.58 -3.83 7.20
N LEU A 265 6.59 -4.59 6.71
CA LEU A 265 5.18 -4.28 6.98
C LEU A 265 4.84 -4.54 8.45
N LEU A 266 5.42 -5.58 9.05
CA LEU A 266 5.24 -5.87 10.46
C LEU A 266 5.79 -4.73 11.33
N ASN A 267 7.01 -4.26 11.04
CA ASN A 267 7.62 -3.13 11.76
C ASN A 267 6.80 -1.83 11.59
N ASP A 268 6.33 -1.53 10.38
CA ASP A 268 5.50 -0.35 10.12
C ASP A 268 4.16 -0.43 10.91
N LEU A 269 3.56 -1.61 11.01
CA LEU A 269 2.34 -1.84 11.78
C LEU A 269 2.57 -1.66 13.29
N GLU A 270 3.72 -2.13 13.81
CA GLU A 270 4.12 -1.88 15.20
C GLU A 270 4.28 -0.39 15.48
N GLN A 271 4.87 0.35 14.55
CA GLN A 271 5.04 1.80 14.68
C GLN A 271 3.70 2.53 14.72
N ILE A 272 2.74 2.13 13.87
CA ILE A 272 1.36 2.64 13.90
C ILE A 272 0.69 2.31 15.24
N ALA A 273 0.88 1.11 15.76
CA ALA A 273 0.31 0.71 17.04
C ALA A 273 0.86 1.57 18.20
N MET A 274 2.16 1.83 18.22
CA MET A 274 2.80 2.68 19.23
C MET A 274 2.28 4.13 19.18
N SER A 275 2.15 4.71 17.98
CA SER A 275 1.67 6.10 17.85
C SER A 275 0.20 6.28 18.21
N LEU A 276 -0.63 5.24 18.04
CA LEU A 276 -2.03 5.27 18.45
C LEU A 276 -2.19 5.24 19.98
N ASP A 277 -1.35 4.47 20.67
CA ASP A 277 -1.32 4.40 22.13
C ASP A 277 -0.98 5.78 22.75
N GLU A 278 0.01 6.47 22.18
CA GLU A 278 0.41 7.82 22.62
C GLU A 278 -0.68 8.89 22.41
N ASN A 279 -1.48 8.76 21.34
CA ASN A 279 -2.53 9.72 21.03
C ASN A 279 -3.75 9.60 21.97
N GLU A 280 -4.05 8.40 22.47
CA GLU A 280 -5.14 8.20 23.44
C GLU A 280 -4.81 8.81 24.81
N GLU A 281 -3.54 8.80 25.24
CA GLU A 281 -3.14 9.44 26.51
C GLU A 281 -3.30 10.97 26.49
N GLN A 282 -3.21 11.60 25.31
CA GLN A 282 -3.34 13.05 25.15
C GLN A 282 -4.79 13.51 24.97
N GLY A 283 -5.70 12.59 24.67
CA GLY A 283 -7.14 12.83 24.59
C GLY A 283 -7.74 13.06 25.98
N SER A 284 -7.50 14.24 26.56
CA SER A 284 -8.06 14.63 27.85
C SER A 284 -9.59 14.44 27.87
N PRO A 285 -10.12 13.62 28.78
CA PRO A 285 -11.54 13.25 28.80
C PRO A 285 -12.48 14.41 29.20
N ASP A 286 -11.95 15.59 29.53
CA ASP A 286 -12.74 16.75 30.01
C ASP A 286 -13.26 17.67 28.89
N ALA A 287 -13.02 17.38 27.61
CA ALA A 287 -13.49 18.24 26.51
C ALA A 287 -14.92 17.94 26.02
N TYR A 288 -15.59 16.92 26.57
CA TYR A 288 -16.96 16.55 26.21
C TYR A 288 -17.88 16.49 27.43
N ILE A 289 -18.07 17.62 28.13
CA ILE A 289 -19.22 17.86 29.01
C ILE A 289 -19.95 19.12 28.54
#